data_AF-J0CKZ6-F1
#
_entry.id   AF-J0CKZ6-F1
#
_cell.length_a   1.000
_cell.length_b   1.000
_cell.length_c   1.000
_cell.angle_alpha   90.00
_cell.angle_beta   90.00
_cell.angle_gamma   90.00
#
_symmetry.space_group_name_H-M   'P 1'
#
loop_
_entity.id
_entity.type
_entity.pdbx_description
1 polymer ?
#
loop_
_entity_poly.entity_id
_entity_poly.type
_entity_poly.pdbx_seq_one_letter_code
_entity_poly.pdbx_strand_id
1 'polypeptide(L)'
;ELVKWDNLYYKLEQDNEIGIFLKPTKINSKVQDSRLKAYLKIKDALNDLTSTELNPLSSDLELENKRAKLNLVYDGFVKKFGYLNENKNRKDIKQDLYGAKVLGLEKDFEKEITPRSAKMQNIEPRQAQAKKAQIFFERTLNPKKELIITNAKEALIASINQKGVWTCILLEIISQPKA
;
A
#
# COMPACT_ATOMS: atom_id res chain seq x y z
N GLU A 1 -4.75 -9.62 -7.73
CA GLU A 1 -4.62 -8.19 -8.09
C GLU A 1 -5.73 -7.81 -9.07
N LEU A 2 -6.24 -6.58 -9.03
CA LEU A 2 -7.12 -6.05 -10.07
C LEU A 2 -6.31 -5.47 -11.23
N VAL A 3 -6.57 -5.97 -12.44
CA VAL A 3 -5.93 -5.54 -13.69
C VAL A 3 -7.01 -5.05 -14.66
N LYS A 4 -6.77 -3.91 -15.30
CA LYS A 4 -7.63 -3.39 -16.37
C LYS A 4 -7.17 -3.96 -17.70
N TRP A 5 -8.02 -4.72 -18.39
CA TRP A 5 -7.77 -5.21 -19.75
C TRP A 5 -9.04 -5.02 -20.57
N ASP A 6 -8.92 -4.45 -21.77
CA ASP A 6 -10.05 -4.25 -22.70
C ASP A 6 -11.33 -3.61 -22.07
N ASN A 7 -11.15 -2.60 -21.22
CA ASN A 7 -12.20 -1.91 -20.44
C ASN A 7 -12.99 -2.77 -19.43
N LEU A 8 -12.51 -3.97 -19.12
CA LEU A 8 -12.99 -4.82 -18.05
C LEU A 8 -11.96 -4.86 -16.91
N TYR A 9 -12.45 -4.96 -15.67
CA TYR A 9 -11.59 -5.20 -14.50
C TYR A 9 -11.55 -6.68 -14.22
N TYR A 10 -10.36 -7.23 -14.14
CA TYR A 10 -10.17 -8.64 -13.85
C TYR A 10 -9.48 -8.80 -12.51
N LYS A 11 -9.97 -9.73 -11.69
CA LYS A 11 -9.31 -10.16 -10.47
C LYS A 11 -8.41 -11.34 -10.79
N LEU A 12 -7.12 -11.24 -10.46
CA LEU A 12 -6.22 -12.39 -10.47
C LEU A 12 -6.62 -13.30 -9.30
N GLU A 13 -7.01 -14.53 -9.62
CA GLU A 13 -7.10 -15.65 -8.68
C GLU A 13 -5.97 -16.64 -9.01
N GLN A 14 -5.20 -17.03 -7.99
CA GLN A 14 -4.26 -18.13 -8.08
C GLN A 14 -5.02 -19.40 -7.68
N ASP A 15 -5.22 -20.32 -8.61
CA ASP A 15 -5.59 -21.70 -8.28
C ASP A 15 -4.31 -22.52 -8.09
N ASN A 16 -4.33 -23.42 -7.11
CA ASN A 16 -3.17 -24.15 -6.61
C ASN A 16 -2.55 -25.14 -7.62
N GLU A 17 -3.09 -25.27 -8.84
CA GLU A 17 -2.59 -26.26 -9.80
C GLU A 17 -2.18 -25.69 -11.16
N ILE A 18 -2.91 -24.76 -11.80
CA ILE A 18 -2.54 -24.33 -13.17
C ILE A 18 -2.98 -22.88 -13.45
N GLY A 19 -2.12 -21.90 -13.19
CA GLY A 19 -2.18 -20.58 -13.84
C GLY A 19 -2.89 -19.42 -13.11
N ILE A 20 -2.51 -18.20 -13.50
CA ILE A 20 -3.12 -16.95 -13.04
C ILE A 20 -4.39 -16.70 -13.87
N PHE A 21 -5.57 -16.83 -13.26
CA PHE A 21 -6.84 -16.60 -13.96
C PHE A 21 -7.38 -15.19 -13.74
N LEU A 22 -7.84 -14.56 -14.82
CA LEU A 22 -8.47 -13.25 -14.84
C LEU A 22 -9.98 -13.41 -14.70
N LYS A 23 -10.55 -13.19 -13.51
CA LYS A 23 -12.01 -13.23 -13.30
C LYS A 23 -12.63 -11.85 -13.56
N PRO A 24 -13.56 -11.69 -14.53
CA PRO A 24 -14.17 -10.40 -14.77
C PRO A 24 -14.99 -9.97 -13.55
N THR A 25 -14.70 -8.76 -13.06
CA THR A 25 -15.43 -8.11 -11.98
C THR A 25 -16.63 -7.43 -12.60
N LYS A 26 -17.85 -7.78 -12.16
CA LYS A 26 -19.07 -7.11 -12.63
C LYS A 26 -19.03 -5.63 -12.28
N ILE A 27 -18.80 -4.80 -13.28
CA ILE A 27 -18.96 -3.35 -13.19
C ILE A 27 -20.43 -3.05 -13.43
N ASN A 28 -21.11 -2.54 -12.40
CA ASN A 28 -22.54 -2.26 -12.48
C ASN A 28 -22.82 -0.84 -13.00
N SER A 29 -21.83 0.07 -13.07
CA SER A 29 -22.04 1.46 -13.51
C SER A 29 -20.80 2.18 -14.06
N LYS A 30 -21.00 3.20 -14.92
CA LYS A 30 -19.95 4.14 -15.38
C LYS A 30 -19.25 4.88 -14.23
N VAL A 31 -19.96 5.09 -13.12
CA VAL A 31 -19.42 5.72 -11.92
C VAL A 31 -18.43 4.78 -11.21
N GLN A 32 -18.77 3.50 -11.11
CA GLN A 32 -17.87 2.48 -10.56
C GLN A 32 -16.61 2.33 -11.41
N ASP A 33 -16.74 2.34 -12.74
CA ASP A 33 -15.58 2.35 -13.64
C ASP A 33 -14.66 3.57 -13.41
N SER A 34 -15.24 4.77 -13.30
CA SER A 34 -14.46 5.99 -13.05
C SER A 34 -13.74 5.96 -11.69
N ARG A 35 -14.39 5.37 -10.68
CA ARG A 35 -13.81 5.19 -9.34
C ARG A 35 -12.66 4.20 -9.37
N LEU A 36 -12.82 3.05 -10.01
CA LEU A 36 -11.77 2.05 -10.14
C LEU A 36 -10.56 2.59 -10.92
N LYS A 37 -10.77 3.37 -11.99
CA LYS A 37 -9.67 4.07 -12.68
C LYS A 37 -8.91 5.01 -11.75
N ALA A 38 -9.62 5.79 -10.94
CA ALA A 38 -8.98 6.71 -10.01
C ALA A 38 -8.25 5.97 -8.87
N TYR A 39 -8.83 4.87 -8.37
CA TYR A 39 -8.19 3.97 -7.42
C TYR A 39 -6.89 3.37 -7.95
N LEU A 40 -6.87 2.89 -9.20
CA LEU A 40 -5.66 2.34 -9.82
C LEU A 40 -4.53 3.36 -9.85
N LYS A 41 -4.83 4.64 -10.13
CA LYS A 41 -3.82 5.71 -10.07
C LYS A 41 -3.24 5.90 -8.67
N ILE A 42 -4.05 5.76 -7.62
CA ILE A 42 -3.57 5.81 -6.23
C ILE A 42 -2.67 4.61 -5.95
N LYS A 43 -3.09 3.41 -6.36
CA LYS A 43 -2.33 2.17 -6.22
C LYS A 43 -0.95 2.31 -6.87
N ASP A 44 -0.91 2.79 -8.11
CA ASP A 44 0.33 2.97 -8.85
C ASP A 44 1.24 4.01 -8.18
N ALA A 45 0.70 5.15 -7.76
CA ALA A 45 1.46 6.17 -7.03
C ALA A 45 1.99 5.67 -5.68
N LEU A 46 1.22 4.84 -4.96
CA LEU A 46 1.62 4.26 -3.69
C LEU A 46 2.74 3.22 -3.87
N ASN A 47 2.61 2.36 -4.88
CA ASN A 47 3.63 1.35 -5.20
C ASN A 47 4.93 2.01 -5.68
N ASP A 48 4.83 3.06 -6.50
CA ASP A 48 5.96 3.89 -6.90
C ASP A 48 6.68 4.45 -5.66
N LEU A 49 5.95 5.12 -4.78
CA LEU A 49 6.52 5.71 -3.57
C LEU A 49 7.16 4.63 -2.67
N THR A 50 6.48 3.52 -2.45
CA THR A 50 6.99 2.39 -1.64
C THR A 50 8.28 1.81 -2.22
N SER A 51 8.36 1.67 -3.55
CA SER A 51 9.55 1.14 -4.23
C SER A 51 10.72 2.11 -4.12
N THR A 52 10.47 3.42 -4.22
CA THR A 52 11.46 4.47 -3.99
C THR A 52 11.88 4.52 -2.51
N GLU A 53 10.96 4.36 -1.56
CA GLU A 53 11.27 4.30 -0.12
C GLU A 53 12.18 3.11 0.23
N LEU A 54 12.02 1.98 -0.45
CA LEU A 54 12.85 0.78 -0.26
C LEU A 54 14.18 0.83 -1.00
N ASN A 55 14.37 1.75 -1.94
CA ASN A 55 15.60 1.86 -2.72
C ASN A 55 16.66 2.66 -1.93
N PRO A 56 17.85 2.08 -1.67
CA PRO A 56 18.94 2.77 -0.98
C PRO A 56 19.55 3.93 -1.78
N LEU A 57 19.37 3.96 -3.10
CA LEU A 57 19.92 4.98 -3.98
C LEU A 57 18.95 6.15 -4.25
N SER A 58 17.75 6.09 -3.70
CA SER A 58 16.74 7.13 -3.94
C SER A 58 17.07 8.42 -3.20
N SER A 59 17.01 9.52 -3.95
CA SER A 59 17.23 10.87 -3.42
C SER A 59 15.98 11.39 -2.69
N ASP A 60 16.18 12.24 -1.68
CA ASP A 60 15.10 12.89 -0.95
C ASP A 60 14.17 13.70 -1.86
N LEU A 61 14.73 14.30 -2.93
CA LEU A 61 13.95 15.05 -3.93
C LEU A 61 12.99 14.14 -4.72
N GLU A 62 13.41 12.92 -5.05
CA GLU A 62 12.56 11.95 -5.74
C GLU A 62 11.42 11.49 -4.84
N LEU A 63 11.72 11.22 -3.57
CA LEU A 63 10.73 10.84 -2.57
C LEU A 63 9.68 11.93 -2.39
N GLU A 64 10.10 13.20 -2.27
CA GLU A 64 9.18 14.31 -2.12
C GLU A 64 8.30 14.49 -3.36
N ASN A 65 8.86 14.36 -4.56
CA ASN A 65 8.08 14.40 -5.81
C ASN A 65 7.05 13.26 -5.90
N LYS A 66 7.43 12.03 -5.53
CA LYS A 66 6.51 10.89 -5.51
C LYS A 66 5.42 11.06 -4.45
N ARG A 67 5.76 11.62 -3.28
CA ARG A 67 4.82 11.93 -2.20
C ARG A 67 3.84 13.04 -2.62
N ALA A 68 4.31 14.10 -3.26
CA ALA A 68 3.46 15.15 -3.81
C ALA A 68 2.48 14.59 -4.85
N LYS A 69 2.96 13.70 -5.73
CA LYS A 69 2.12 12.99 -6.70
C LYS A 69 1.05 12.13 -6.02
N LEU A 70 1.43 11.36 -4.99
CA LEU A 70 0.47 10.55 -4.22
C LEU A 70 -0.60 11.42 -3.54
N ASN A 71 -0.19 12.53 -2.91
CA ASN A 71 -1.11 13.51 -2.31
C ASN A 71 -2.10 14.07 -3.34
N LEU A 72 -1.62 14.52 -4.51
CA LEU A 72 -2.47 15.06 -5.57
C LEU A 72 -3.52 14.07 -6.08
N VAL A 73 -3.10 12.82 -6.33
CA VAL A 73 -4.02 11.78 -6.82
C VAL A 73 -5.04 11.40 -5.74
N TYR A 74 -4.60 11.31 -4.48
CA TYR A 74 -5.47 11.05 -3.34
C TYR A 74 -6.51 12.16 -3.15
N ASP A 75 -6.08 13.42 -3.09
CA ASP A 75 -6.98 14.57 -2.90
C ASP A 75 -7.99 14.68 -4.05
N GLY A 76 -7.57 14.40 -5.29
CA GLY A 76 -8.43 14.34 -6.46
C GLY A 76 -9.48 13.21 -6.38
N PHE A 77 -9.12 12.05 -5.81
CA PHE A 77 -10.05 10.96 -5.56
C PHE A 77 -11.06 11.33 -4.48
N VAL A 78 -10.60 11.83 -3.33
CA VAL A 78 -11.47 12.20 -2.20
C VAL A 78 -12.48 13.27 -2.60
N LYS A 79 -12.04 14.28 -3.38
CA LYS A 79 -12.92 15.33 -3.90
C LYS A 79 -14.03 14.81 -4.81
N LYS A 80 -13.79 13.75 -5.57
CA LYS A 80 -14.73 13.24 -6.60
C LYS A 80 -15.58 12.07 -6.11
N PHE A 81 -15.02 11.20 -5.28
CA PHE A 81 -15.64 9.93 -4.87
C PHE A 81 -15.78 9.77 -3.35
N GLY A 82 -15.30 10.73 -2.55
CA GLY A 82 -15.23 10.61 -1.10
C GLY A 82 -14.03 9.78 -0.64
N TYR A 83 -13.98 9.50 0.66
CA TYR A 83 -12.88 8.79 1.31
C TYR A 83 -12.78 7.32 0.87
N LEU A 84 -11.56 6.77 0.83
CA LEU A 84 -11.27 5.39 0.46
C LEU A 84 -11.97 4.38 1.39
N ASN A 85 -12.02 4.68 2.69
CA ASN A 85 -12.67 3.84 3.70
C ASN A 85 -14.20 3.97 3.77
N GLU A 86 -14.81 4.84 2.95
CA GLU A 86 -16.27 4.92 2.85
C GLU A 86 -16.84 3.57 2.37
N ASN A 87 -17.98 3.13 2.92
CA ASN A 87 -18.55 1.79 2.66
C ASN A 87 -18.68 1.45 1.16
N LYS A 88 -19.00 2.45 0.33
CA LYS A 88 -19.12 2.31 -1.13
C LYS A 88 -17.77 2.00 -1.78
N ASN A 89 -16.74 2.77 -1.42
CA ASN A 89 -15.38 2.66 -1.99
C ASN A 89 -14.67 1.44 -1.42
N ARG A 90 -14.76 1.23 -0.11
CA ARG A 90 -14.18 0.08 0.61
C ARG A 90 -14.64 -1.26 0.04
N LYS A 91 -15.91 -1.39 -0.39
CA LYS A 91 -16.43 -2.64 -0.99
C LYS A 91 -15.74 -2.97 -2.31
N ASP A 92 -15.48 -1.96 -3.14
CA ASP A 92 -14.78 -2.13 -4.43
C ASP A 92 -13.28 -2.40 -4.19
N ILE A 93 -12.66 -1.62 -3.31
CA ILE A 93 -11.21 -1.70 -3.01
C ILE A 93 -10.84 -3.01 -2.33
N LYS A 94 -11.66 -3.50 -1.39
CA LYS A 94 -11.39 -4.76 -0.67
C LYS A 94 -11.35 -5.99 -1.58
N GLN A 95 -11.90 -5.90 -2.80
CA GLN A 95 -11.80 -6.98 -3.78
C GLN A 95 -10.39 -7.09 -4.39
N ASP A 96 -9.60 -6.02 -4.33
CA ASP A 96 -8.22 -6.01 -4.77
C ASP A 96 -7.30 -6.60 -3.71
N LEU A 97 -6.29 -7.34 -4.16
CA LEU A 97 -5.23 -7.88 -3.31
C LEU A 97 -4.45 -6.77 -2.61
N TYR A 98 -4.17 -5.68 -3.32
CA TYR A 98 -3.48 -4.51 -2.79
C TYR A 98 -4.43 -3.52 -2.10
N GLY A 99 -5.73 -3.81 -2.08
CA GLY A 99 -6.75 -2.93 -1.54
C GLY A 99 -6.51 -2.59 -0.07
N ALA A 100 -6.05 -3.55 0.73
CA ALA A 100 -5.73 -3.33 2.13
C ALA A 100 -4.64 -2.24 2.33
N LYS A 101 -3.63 -2.19 1.45
CA LYS A 101 -2.57 -1.17 1.52
C LYS A 101 -3.12 0.21 1.22
N VAL A 102 -3.94 0.32 0.17
CA VAL A 102 -4.57 1.59 -0.22
C VAL A 102 -5.56 2.07 0.85
N LEU A 103 -6.35 1.18 1.46
CA LEU A 103 -7.22 1.53 2.58
C LEU A 103 -6.44 2.00 3.81
N GLY A 104 -5.20 1.52 3.98
CA GLY A 104 -4.27 1.96 5.02
C GLY A 104 -3.75 3.39 4.84
N LEU A 105 -4.00 4.05 3.70
CA LEU A 105 -3.70 5.47 3.50
C LEU A 105 -4.56 6.40 4.37
N GLU A 106 -5.69 5.90 4.86
CA GLU A 106 -6.60 6.62 5.73
C GLU A 106 -6.61 6.00 7.13
N LYS A 107 -6.16 6.78 8.12
CA LYS A 107 -6.28 6.47 9.54
C LYS A 107 -7.50 7.17 10.14
N ASP A 108 -8.02 6.62 11.24
CA ASP A 108 -9.12 7.21 12.02
C ASP A 108 -10.31 7.64 11.15
N PHE A 109 -10.75 6.77 10.23
CA PHE A 109 -11.93 7.07 9.41
C PHE A 109 -13.19 7.14 10.28
N GLU A 110 -13.73 8.34 10.40
CA GLU A 110 -14.98 8.61 11.09
C GLU A 110 -16.08 8.75 10.05
N LYS A 111 -17.06 7.84 10.12
CA LYS A 111 -18.21 7.83 9.21
C LYS A 111 -19.03 9.10 9.40
N GLU A 112 -19.62 9.57 8.30
CA GLU A 112 -20.65 10.60 8.35
C GLU A 112 -21.78 10.17 9.29
N ILE A 113 -22.12 11.04 10.23
CA ILE A 113 -23.29 10.88 11.08
C ILE A 113 -24.39 11.73 10.46
N THR A 114 -25.28 11.07 9.71
CA THR A 114 -26.46 11.73 9.15
C THR A 114 -27.34 12.35 10.27
N PRO A 115 -28.13 13.40 9.99
CA PRO A 115 -29.01 14.02 11.00
C PRO A 115 -30.00 13.03 11.65
N ARG A 116 -30.39 11.97 10.92
CA ARG A 116 -31.23 10.88 11.45
C ARG A 116 -30.48 10.00 12.46
N SER A 117 -29.24 9.62 12.15
CA SER A 117 -28.39 8.85 13.08
C SER A 117 -27.92 9.70 14.26
N ALA A 118 -27.66 11.00 14.05
CA ALA A 118 -27.34 11.98 15.08
C ALA A 118 -28.44 12.06 16.15
N LYS A 119 -29.70 12.19 15.72
CA LYS A 119 -30.87 12.18 16.62
C LYS A 119 -31.07 10.87 17.36
N MET A 120 -30.76 9.72 16.75
CA MET A 120 -30.85 8.43 17.43
C MET A 120 -29.71 8.21 18.45
N GLN A 121 -28.53 8.76 18.20
CA GLN A 121 -27.36 8.53 19.04
C GLN A 121 -27.05 9.69 20.00
N ASN A 122 -27.83 10.79 19.97
CA ASN A 122 -27.55 12.04 20.69
C ASN A 122 -26.13 12.59 20.43
N ILE A 123 -25.67 12.49 19.18
CA ILE A 123 -24.35 12.99 18.75
C ILE A 123 -24.58 14.03 17.68
N GLU A 124 -23.82 15.11 17.67
CA GLU A 124 -23.91 16.13 16.62
C GLU A 124 -23.61 15.53 15.23
N PRO A 125 -24.36 15.95 14.18
CA PRO A 125 -24.12 15.48 12.83
C PRO A 125 -22.75 15.96 12.36
N ARG A 126 -21.85 15.01 12.10
CA ARG A 126 -20.54 15.27 11.51
C ARG A 126 -20.48 14.75 10.08
N GLN A 127 -19.75 15.46 9.23
CA GLN A 127 -19.36 14.96 7.91
C GLN A 127 -18.32 13.85 8.04
N ALA A 128 -18.23 12.95 7.05
CA ALA A 128 -17.18 11.95 7.02
C ALA A 128 -15.81 12.63 7.04
N GLN A 129 -14.89 12.10 7.84
CA GLN A 129 -13.51 12.56 7.85
C GLN A 129 -12.53 11.39 8.00
N ALA A 130 -11.35 11.53 7.42
CA ALA A 130 -10.25 10.61 7.59
C ALA A 130 -8.96 11.40 7.82
N LYS A 131 -8.06 10.87 8.65
CA LYS A 131 -6.70 11.39 8.75
C LYS A 131 -5.82 10.72 7.69
N LYS A 132 -4.98 11.51 7.02
CA LYS A 132 -3.96 10.97 6.11
C LYS A 132 -2.95 10.14 6.91
N ALA A 133 -2.51 9.03 6.32
CA ALA A 133 -1.45 8.20 6.88
C ALA A 133 -0.08 8.92 6.86
N GLN A 134 0.85 8.40 7.65
CA GLN A 134 2.18 8.98 7.86
C GLN A 134 3.03 9.01 6.57
N ILE A 135 2.77 8.08 5.63
CA ILE A 135 3.44 8.02 4.32
C ILE A 135 3.23 9.27 3.45
N PHE A 136 2.20 10.07 3.74
CA PHE A 136 1.97 11.35 3.07
C PHE A 136 2.85 12.49 3.58
N PHE A 137 3.56 12.31 4.70
CA PHE A 137 4.32 13.36 5.37
C PHE A 137 5.80 13.02 5.50
N GLU A 138 6.14 11.76 5.80
CA GLU A 138 7.51 11.35 6.05
C GLU A 138 7.81 9.95 5.51
N ARG A 139 9.10 9.60 5.48
CA ARG A 139 9.57 8.31 4.98
C ARG A 139 9.16 7.22 5.98
N THR A 140 8.26 6.34 5.57
CA THR A 140 7.76 5.27 6.47
C THR A 140 8.53 3.98 6.34
N LEU A 141 9.13 3.73 5.18
CA LEU A 141 9.95 2.56 4.93
C LEU A 141 11.40 2.98 4.64
N ASN A 142 12.32 2.31 5.32
CA ASN A 142 13.75 2.52 5.12
C ASN A 142 14.34 1.38 4.30
N PRO A 143 15.29 1.68 3.39
CA PRO A 143 15.98 0.66 2.64
C PRO A 143 16.70 -0.26 3.62
N LYS A 144 16.67 -1.57 3.35
CA LYS A 144 17.43 -2.54 4.15
C LYS A 144 18.90 -2.19 3.98
N LYS A 145 19.53 -1.68 5.04
CA LYS A 145 20.97 -1.47 5.05
C LYS A 145 21.63 -2.83 4.89
N GLU A 146 22.36 -3.02 3.79
CA GLU A 146 23.28 -4.14 3.68
C GLU A 146 24.33 -3.98 4.77
N LEU A 147 24.39 -4.96 5.67
CA LEU A 147 25.42 -4.99 6.70
C LEU A 147 26.70 -5.42 6.00
N ILE A 148 27.67 -4.52 5.91
CA ILE A 148 29.02 -4.88 5.46
C ILE A 148 29.63 -5.72 6.58
N ILE A 149 29.77 -7.02 6.34
CA ILE A 149 30.30 -7.95 7.33
C ILE A 149 31.81 -8.03 7.16
N THR A 150 32.56 -7.47 8.10
CA THR A 150 34.03 -7.53 8.08
C THR A 150 34.60 -8.49 9.12
N ASN A 151 33.78 -8.91 10.09
CA ASN A 151 34.20 -9.76 11.20
C ASN A 151 33.13 -10.81 11.56
N ALA A 152 33.54 -11.95 12.11
CA ALA A 152 32.66 -13.04 12.55
C ALA A 152 31.61 -12.60 13.58
N LYS A 153 31.93 -11.63 14.44
CA LYS A 153 30.98 -11.03 15.39
C LYS A 153 29.88 -10.23 14.68
N GLU A 154 30.24 -9.51 13.62
CA GLU A 154 29.29 -8.75 12.79
C GLU A 154 28.44 -9.69 11.94
N ALA A 155 29.02 -10.78 11.43
CA ALA A 155 28.31 -11.85 10.73
C ALA A 155 27.19 -12.45 11.59
N LEU A 156 27.49 -12.68 12.86
CA LEU A 156 26.54 -13.23 13.82
C LEU A 156 25.38 -12.25 14.07
N ILE A 157 25.70 -10.98 14.34
CA ILE A 157 24.68 -9.93 14.55
C ILE A 157 23.81 -9.77 13.31
N ALA A 158 24.40 -9.81 12.11
CA ALA A 158 23.68 -9.76 10.84
C ALA A 158 22.74 -10.96 10.64
N SER A 159 23.20 -12.18 10.93
CA SER A 159 22.38 -13.40 10.80
C SER A 159 21.19 -13.39 11.76
N ILE A 160 21.40 -13.00 13.01
CA ILE A 160 20.33 -12.88 14.01
C ILE A 160 19.31 -11.82 13.57
N ASN A 161 19.78 -10.63 13.17
CA ASN A 161 18.89 -9.53 12.78
C ASN A 161 18.13 -9.78 11.47
N GLN A 162 18.72 -10.47 10.49
CA GLN A 162 18.09 -10.67 9.18
C GLN A 162 17.24 -11.94 9.09
N LYS A 163 17.65 -13.03 9.75
CA LYS A 163 17.03 -14.36 9.56
C LYS A 163 16.40 -14.91 10.82
N GLY A 164 16.67 -14.36 12.01
CA GLY A 164 16.17 -14.88 13.28
C GLY A 164 16.71 -16.27 13.65
N VAL A 165 17.64 -16.80 12.87
CA VAL A 165 18.28 -18.11 13.04
C VAL A 165 19.77 -18.02 12.72
N TRP A 166 20.57 -18.82 13.43
CA TRP A 166 22.05 -18.74 13.45
C TRP A 166 22.74 -19.35 12.20
N THR A 167 22.00 -19.93 11.25
CA THR A 167 22.52 -21.14 10.60
C THR A 167 22.99 -21.03 9.14
N CYS A 168 23.04 -19.87 8.48
CA CYS A 168 23.46 -19.86 7.06
C CYS A 168 24.61 -18.92 6.68
N ILE A 169 24.75 -17.73 7.30
CA ILE A 169 25.80 -16.78 6.86
C ILE A 169 27.17 -17.12 7.48
N LEU A 170 27.20 -17.75 8.65
CA LEU A 170 28.46 -18.09 9.33
C LEU A 170 29.32 -19.08 8.52
N LEU A 171 28.70 -20.06 7.86
CA LEU A 171 29.41 -21.09 7.08
C LEU A 171 30.06 -20.49 5.82
N GLU A 172 29.38 -19.57 5.14
CA GLU A 172 29.90 -18.90 3.94
C GLU A 172 31.10 -17.99 4.24
N ILE A 173 31.12 -17.38 5.43
CA ILE A 173 32.20 -16.47 5.86
C ILE A 173 33.40 -17.24 6.43
N ILE A 174 33.17 -18.34 7.17
CA ILE A 174 34.26 -19.18 7.69
C ILE A 174 34.93 -19.99 6.55
N SER A 175 34.21 -20.24 5.45
CA SER A 175 34.73 -20.97 4.29
C SER A 175 35.55 -20.11 3.31
N GLN A 176 35.63 -18.78 3.47
CA GLN A 176 36.51 -17.95 2.65
C GLN A 176 37.97 -18.19 3.08
N PRO A 177 38.86 -18.68 2.19
CA PRO A 177 40.26 -18.90 2.53
C PRO A 177 40.91 -17.56 2.85
N LYS A 178 41.56 -17.46 4.01
CA LYS A 178 42.43 -16.33 4.33
C LYS A 178 43.59 -16.33 3.34
N ALA A 179 43.76 -15.22 2.62
CA ALA A 179 44.95 -14.94 1.81
C ALA A 179 46.19 -14.73 2.70
#